data_AF-G9N3S4-F1
#
_entry.id   AF-G9N3S4-F1
#
_cell.length_a   1.000
_cell.length_b   1.000
_cell.length_c   1.000
_cell.angle_alpha   90.00
_cell.angle_beta   90.00
_cell.angle_gamma   90.00
#
_symmetry.space_group_name_H-M   'P 1'
#
loop_
_entity.id
_entity.type
_entity.pdbx_description
1 polymer ?
#
loop_
_entity_poly.entity_id
_entity_poly.type
_entity_poly.pdbx_seq_one_letter_code
_entity_poly.pdbx_strand_id
1 'polypeptide(L)'
;MSPILSVSTKIEIAASPAVVRSVFLDFARYTQWQPGWIIQPSDSNKQPLDLKPGDSLKVNMNGNVHHPVVVENSPESFQWEGSLFGLAKGVHQFHFAPSETNPGNTTFTQGEDFRGLLITLSSPWWNSRKFDVGPWDKFNADLKNEVEKSSK
;
A
#
# COMPACT_ATOMS: atom_id res chain seq x y z
N MET A 1 -1.33 -26.24 -3.36
CA MET A 1 -1.42 -24.82 -2.96
C MET A 1 -1.91 -24.03 -4.16
N SER A 2 -2.91 -23.17 -4.01
CA SER A 2 -3.34 -22.29 -5.10
C SER A 2 -2.19 -21.33 -5.45
N PRO A 3 -1.91 -21.05 -6.73
CA PRO A 3 -0.86 -20.10 -7.11
C PRO A 3 -1.16 -18.70 -6.54
N ILE A 4 -0.12 -18.06 -6.05
CA ILE A 4 -0.10 -16.67 -5.59
C ILE A 4 0.73 -15.90 -6.61
N LEU A 5 0.23 -14.74 -7.04
CA LEU A 5 1.00 -13.79 -7.82
C LEU A 5 1.37 -12.64 -6.91
N SER A 6 2.65 -12.39 -6.70
CA SER A 6 3.15 -11.33 -5.83
C SER A 6 3.89 -10.28 -6.65
N VAL A 7 3.61 -9.01 -6.37
CA VAL A 7 4.44 -7.88 -6.80
C VAL A 7 5.00 -7.19 -5.57
N SER A 8 6.26 -6.76 -5.61
CA SER A 8 6.86 -5.96 -4.55
C SER A 8 7.90 -5.00 -5.11
N THR A 9 7.97 -3.81 -4.52
CA THR A 9 8.95 -2.76 -4.80
C THR A 9 9.42 -2.16 -3.48
N LYS A 10 10.63 -1.58 -3.47
CA LYS A 10 11.18 -0.93 -2.28
C LYS A 10 11.92 0.34 -2.64
N ILE A 11 11.96 1.28 -1.70
CA ILE A 11 12.69 2.54 -1.82
C ILE A 11 13.27 2.98 -0.47
N GLU A 12 14.40 3.68 -0.50
CA GLU A 12 14.98 4.32 0.68
C GLU A 12 14.41 5.74 0.83
N ILE A 13 13.95 6.08 2.04
CA ILE A 13 13.41 7.40 2.37
C ILE A 13 14.25 8.00 3.50
N ALA A 14 14.72 9.23 3.33
CA ALA A 14 15.57 9.95 4.28
C ALA A 14 14.77 10.52 5.47
N ALA A 15 14.07 9.66 6.18
CA ALA A 15 13.33 9.93 7.41
C ALA A 15 13.16 8.63 8.21
N SER A 16 12.82 8.74 9.50
CA SER A 16 12.60 7.57 10.34
C SER A 16 11.29 6.83 9.99
N PRO A 17 11.16 5.53 10.30
CA PRO A 17 9.96 4.76 9.97
C PRO A 17 8.67 5.38 10.53
N ALA A 18 8.74 5.95 11.73
CA ALA A 18 7.63 6.62 12.37
C ALA A 18 7.14 7.85 11.58
N VAL A 19 8.06 8.62 10.98
CA VAL A 19 7.74 9.79 10.14
C VAL A 19 7.17 9.36 8.80
N VAL A 20 7.76 8.35 8.15
CA VAL A 20 7.21 7.82 6.89
C VAL A 20 5.79 7.30 7.11
N ARG A 21 5.57 6.55 8.20
CA ARG A 21 4.26 6.02 8.55
C ARG A 21 3.25 7.11 8.90
N SER A 22 3.65 8.18 9.58
CA SER A 22 2.72 9.27 9.90
C SER A 22 2.23 9.99 8.64
N VAL A 23 3.12 10.25 7.67
CA VAL A 23 2.75 10.82 6.36
C VAL A 23 1.88 9.86 5.57
N PHE A 24 2.21 8.56 5.56
CA PHE A 24 1.39 7.54 4.91
C PHE A 24 0.00 7.40 5.54
N LEU A 25 -0.16 7.58 6.86
CA LEU A 25 -1.48 7.51 7.49
C LEU A 25 -2.23 8.85 7.48
N ASP A 26 -1.65 9.92 6.93
CA ASP A 26 -2.30 11.22 6.75
C ASP A 26 -3.20 11.23 5.50
N PHE A 27 -4.26 10.41 5.58
CA PHE A 27 -5.24 10.20 4.51
C PHE A 27 -5.88 11.50 3.99
N ALA A 28 -6.00 12.52 4.84
CA ALA A 28 -6.55 13.82 4.45
C ALA A 28 -5.65 14.56 3.45
N ARG A 29 -4.33 14.33 3.51
CA ARG A 29 -3.34 14.99 2.65
C ARG A 29 -2.96 14.21 1.40
N TYR A 30 -3.48 12.99 1.19
CA TYR A 30 -3.13 12.17 0.03
C TYR A 30 -3.28 12.91 -1.30
N THR A 31 -4.37 13.66 -1.47
CA THR A 31 -4.62 14.39 -2.74
C THR A 31 -3.58 15.46 -3.06
N GLN A 32 -2.77 15.90 -2.08
CA GLN A 32 -1.73 16.92 -2.25
C GLN A 32 -0.46 16.36 -2.90
N TRP A 33 -0.13 15.09 -2.64
CA TRP A 33 1.10 14.46 -3.10
C TRP A 33 0.88 13.22 -3.98
N GLN A 34 -0.28 12.56 -3.83
CA GLN A 34 -0.77 11.46 -4.66
C GLN A 34 -2.23 11.69 -5.10
N PRO A 35 -2.48 12.61 -6.07
CA PRO A 35 -3.84 13.01 -6.47
C PRO A 35 -4.69 11.88 -7.05
N GLY A 36 -4.06 10.79 -7.51
CA GLY A 36 -4.77 9.61 -8.01
C GLY A 36 -5.38 8.73 -6.91
N TRP A 37 -5.08 9.00 -5.64
CA TRP A 37 -5.49 8.17 -4.52
C TRP A 37 -6.30 8.96 -3.50
N ILE A 38 -7.43 8.40 -3.06
CA ILE A 38 -8.19 8.87 -1.91
C ILE A 38 -8.43 7.67 -1.03
N ILE A 39 -7.87 7.69 0.18
CA ILE A 39 -8.03 6.63 1.18
C ILE A 39 -8.82 7.24 2.34
N GLN A 40 -9.88 6.57 2.79
CA GLN A 40 -10.69 7.03 3.91
C GLN A 40 -11.18 5.82 4.71
N PRO A 41 -11.29 5.91 6.05
CA PRO A 41 -12.07 4.96 6.83
C PRO A 41 -13.52 4.99 6.37
N SER A 42 -14.18 3.82 6.28
CA SER A 42 -15.60 3.78 5.94
C SER A 42 -16.47 4.33 7.08
N ASP A 43 -16.02 4.16 8.32
CA ASP A 43 -16.58 4.82 9.50
C ASP A 43 -15.87 6.16 9.71
N SER A 44 -16.58 7.26 9.49
CA SER A 44 -16.04 8.62 9.61
C SER A 44 -15.58 9.00 11.01
N ASN A 45 -15.97 8.24 12.05
CA ASN A 45 -15.53 8.48 13.42
C ASN A 45 -14.14 7.87 13.71
N LYS A 46 -13.64 6.99 12.84
CA LYS A 46 -12.33 6.36 13.02
C LYS A 46 -11.23 7.20 12.42
N GLN A 47 -10.14 7.36 13.16
CA GLN A 47 -8.91 7.94 12.62
C GLN A 47 -8.05 6.85 11.98
N PRO A 48 -7.19 7.18 11.00
CA PRO A 48 -6.30 6.21 10.35
C PRO A 48 -5.42 5.42 11.33
N LEU A 49 -4.98 6.06 12.41
CA LEU A 49 -4.17 5.43 13.46
C LEU A 49 -4.96 4.41 14.31
N ASP A 50 -6.27 4.56 14.42
CA ASP A 50 -7.14 3.72 15.25
C ASP A 50 -7.73 2.53 14.49
N LEU A 51 -7.46 2.43 13.18
CA LEU A 51 -7.94 1.33 12.34
C LEU A 51 -7.41 -0.01 12.83
N LYS A 52 -8.31 -0.97 12.99
CA LYS A 52 -8.00 -2.33 13.44
C LYS A 52 -8.28 -3.36 12.35
N PRO A 53 -7.67 -4.56 12.44
CA PRO A 53 -8.05 -5.67 11.58
C PRO A 53 -9.56 -5.88 11.57
N GLY A 54 -10.15 -5.98 10.36
CA GLY A 54 -11.60 -6.07 10.16
C GLY A 54 -12.29 -4.74 9.84
N ASP A 55 -11.64 -3.60 10.05
CA ASP A 55 -12.21 -2.30 9.70
C ASP A 55 -12.24 -2.08 8.18
N SER A 56 -13.34 -1.54 7.67
CA SER A 56 -13.51 -1.27 6.24
C SER A 56 -12.94 0.09 5.85
N LEU A 57 -12.23 0.13 4.73
CA LEU A 57 -11.75 1.33 4.06
C LEU A 57 -12.58 1.62 2.81
N LYS A 58 -12.53 2.86 2.38
CA LYS A 58 -12.94 3.30 1.05
C LYS A 58 -11.69 3.84 0.36
N VAL A 59 -11.26 3.17 -0.69
CA VAL A 59 -10.05 3.50 -1.45
C VAL A 59 -10.47 3.82 -2.89
N ASN A 60 -10.28 5.05 -3.33
CA ASN A 60 -10.45 5.42 -4.73
C ASN A 60 -9.07 5.50 -5.39
N MET A 61 -8.84 4.67 -6.41
CA MET A 61 -7.63 4.69 -7.23
C MET A 61 -8.02 5.08 -8.66
N ASN A 62 -7.68 6.31 -9.06
CA ASN A 62 -7.91 6.85 -10.40
C ASN A 62 -9.37 6.71 -10.89
N GLY A 63 -10.34 6.93 -9.99
CA GLY A 63 -11.77 6.84 -10.27
C GLY A 63 -12.41 5.49 -9.94
N ASN A 64 -11.61 4.45 -9.68
CA ASN A 64 -12.10 3.14 -9.28
C ASN A 64 -12.21 3.07 -7.76
N VAL A 65 -13.44 2.92 -7.26
CA VAL A 65 -13.71 2.82 -5.82
C VAL A 65 -13.67 1.36 -5.39
N HIS A 66 -12.85 1.10 -4.38
CA HIS A 66 -12.67 -0.20 -3.74
C HIS A 66 -13.03 -0.09 -2.26
N HIS A 67 -13.48 -1.20 -1.69
CA HIS A 67 -13.82 -1.31 -0.27
C HIS A 67 -12.97 -2.39 0.41
N PRO A 68 -11.65 -2.18 0.55
CA PRO A 68 -10.79 -3.16 1.18
C PRO A 68 -11.01 -3.18 2.70
N VAL A 69 -10.59 -4.27 3.32
CA VAL A 69 -10.66 -4.46 4.78
C VAL A 69 -9.25 -4.44 5.33
N VAL A 70 -9.03 -3.69 6.43
CA VAL A 70 -7.74 -3.65 7.12
C VAL A 70 -7.40 -5.04 7.64
N VAL A 71 -6.18 -5.49 7.36
CA VAL A 71 -5.63 -6.77 7.82
C VAL A 71 -4.61 -6.54 8.93
N GLU A 72 -3.80 -5.48 8.80
CA GLU A 72 -2.80 -5.10 9.80
C GLU A 72 -2.63 -3.58 9.85
N ASN A 73 -2.46 -3.05 11.06
CA ASN A 73 -2.08 -1.66 11.30
C ASN A 73 -1.15 -1.60 12.51
N SER A 74 0.11 -1.93 12.30
CA SER A 74 1.17 -1.93 13.29
C SER A 74 2.13 -0.75 13.05
N PRO A 75 3.04 -0.42 13.99
CA PRO A 75 4.07 0.58 13.76
C PRO A 75 4.98 0.28 12.56
N GLU A 76 5.12 -0.98 12.20
CA GLU A 76 6.03 -1.45 11.14
C GLU A 76 5.30 -1.76 9.83
N SER A 77 3.98 -1.92 9.86
CA SER A 77 3.21 -2.30 8.66
C SER A 77 1.78 -1.77 8.65
N PHE A 78 1.30 -1.47 7.45
CA PHE A 78 -0.12 -1.29 7.16
C PHE A 78 -0.51 -2.23 6.03
N GLN A 79 -1.58 -3.00 6.20
CA GLN A 79 -2.03 -3.97 5.20
C GLN A 79 -3.54 -3.95 5.08
N TRP A 80 -4.04 -4.09 3.87
CA TRP A 80 -5.46 -4.27 3.59
C TRP A 80 -5.69 -5.36 2.56
N GLU A 81 -6.83 -6.04 2.65
CA GLU A 81 -7.30 -7.00 1.67
C GLU A 81 -8.39 -6.34 0.81
N GLY A 82 -8.11 -6.17 -0.48
CA GLY A 82 -9.08 -5.81 -1.50
C GLY A 82 -9.67 -7.03 -2.20
N SER A 83 -10.85 -6.86 -2.80
CA SER A 83 -11.44 -7.85 -3.70
C SER A 83 -11.71 -7.25 -5.07
N LEU A 84 -11.35 -8.00 -6.11
CA LEU A 84 -11.70 -7.69 -7.50
C LEU A 84 -12.85 -8.62 -7.91
N PHE A 85 -14.05 -8.06 -8.06
CA PHE A 85 -15.28 -8.76 -8.48
C PHE A 85 -15.62 -10.05 -7.68
N GLY A 86 -15.13 -10.19 -6.44
CA GLY A 86 -15.34 -11.40 -5.62
C GLY A 86 -14.59 -12.65 -6.08
N LEU A 87 -13.83 -12.57 -7.18
CA LEU A 87 -13.18 -13.72 -7.81
C LEU A 87 -11.65 -13.72 -7.63
N ALA A 88 -11.08 -12.55 -7.31
CA ALA A 88 -9.72 -12.41 -6.86
C ALA A 88 -9.68 -11.57 -5.56
N LYS A 89 -8.75 -11.92 -4.68
CA LYS A 89 -8.38 -11.17 -3.49
C LYS A 89 -6.95 -10.66 -3.68
N GLY A 90 -6.69 -9.43 -3.28
CA GLY A 90 -5.37 -8.83 -3.27
C GLY A 90 -5.06 -8.33 -1.87
N VAL A 91 -3.98 -8.82 -1.25
CA VAL A 91 -3.50 -8.26 0.02
C VAL A 91 -2.41 -7.26 -0.31
N HIS A 92 -2.72 -5.97 -0.17
CA HIS A 92 -1.76 -4.91 -0.36
C HIS A 92 -1.05 -4.65 0.96
N GLN A 93 0.28 -4.61 0.92
CA GLN A 93 1.15 -4.53 2.08
C GLN A 93 2.07 -3.33 1.96
N PHE A 94 2.19 -2.58 3.04
CA PHE A 94 3.12 -1.47 3.21
C PHE A 94 3.96 -1.74 4.45
N HIS A 95 5.27 -1.67 4.32
CA HIS A 95 6.24 -1.92 5.39
C HIS A 95 7.16 -0.71 5.58
N PHE A 96 7.37 -0.36 6.84
CA PHE A 96 8.17 0.77 7.29
C PHE A 96 9.33 0.25 8.14
N ALA A 97 10.39 -0.25 7.51
CA ALA A 97 11.52 -0.84 8.22
C ALA A 97 12.66 0.19 8.37
N PRO A 98 13.43 0.19 9.48
CA PRO A 98 14.68 0.92 9.57
C PRO A 98 15.62 0.53 8.42
N SER A 99 16.30 1.51 7.82
CA SER A 99 17.24 1.25 6.74
C SER A 99 18.47 0.48 7.24
N GLU A 100 18.80 -0.61 6.55
CA GLU A 100 20.02 -1.38 6.82
C GLU A 100 21.30 -0.65 6.39
N THR A 101 21.18 0.31 5.47
CA THR A 101 22.32 0.99 4.84
C THR A 101 22.54 2.41 5.34
N ASN A 102 21.48 3.09 5.77
CA ASN A 102 21.52 4.49 6.19
C ASN A 102 20.86 4.65 7.57
N PRO A 103 21.62 4.68 8.67
CA PRO A 103 21.05 4.82 10.02
C PRO A 103 20.14 6.04 10.14
N GLY A 104 18.93 5.83 10.64
CA GLY A 104 17.90 6.87 10.78
C GLY A 104 16.94 7.01 9.59
N ASN A 105 17.24 6.38 8.45
CA ASN A 105 16.35 6.32 7.28
C ASN A 105 15.39 5.12 7.35
N THR A 106 14.50 5.04 6.37
CA THR A 106 13.51 3.97 6.22
C THR A 106 13.69 3.24 4.89
N THR A 107 13.74 1.91 4.93
CA THR A 107 13.46 1.07 3.77
C THR A 107 11.95 0.86 3.68
N PHE A 108 11.29 1.65 2.84
CA PHE A 108 9.86 1.49 2.57
C PHE A 108 9.68 0.39 1.53
N THR A 109 8.87 -0.62 1.85
CA THR A 109 8.53 -1.70 0.92
C THR A 109 7.02 -1.74 0.75
N GLN A 110 6.57 -1.79 -0.50
CA GLN A 110 5.16 -2.03 -0.80
C GLN A 110 5.00 -3.20 -1.77
N GLY A 111 3.85 -3.85 -1.73
CA GLY A 111 3.56 -4.97 -2.59
C GLY A 111 2.11 -5.40 -2.52
N GLU A 112 1.73 -6.27 -3.44
CA GLU A 112 0.40 -6.87 -3.44
C GLU A 112 0.46 -8.36 -3.78
N ASP A 113 -0.15 -9.15 -2.91
CA ASP A 113 -0.31 -10.59 -3.02
C ASP A 113 -1.69 -10.91 -3.60
N PHE A 114 -1.75 -11.28 -4.87
CA PHE A 114 -2.97 -11.66 -5.56
C PHE A 114 -3.24 -13.17 -5.43
N ARG A 115 -4.45 -13.51 -4.97
CA ARG A 115 -4.93 -14.88 -4.75
C ARG A 115 -6.34 -15.06 -5.33
N GLY A 116 -6.67 -16.28 -5.77
CA GLY A 116 -8.04 -16.62 -6.19
C GLY A 116 -8.12 -17.27 -7.57
N LEU A 117 -9.32 -17.71 -7.93
CA LEU A 117 -9.57 -18.54 -9.11
C LEU A 117 -9.13 -17.86 -10.42
N LEU A 118 -9.36 -16.54 -10.54
CA LEU A 118 -8.91 -15.78 -11.72
C LEU A 118 -7.39 -15.82 -11.87
N ILE A 119 -6.63 -15.67 -10.77
CA ILE A 119 -5.16 -15.76 -10.77
C ILE A 119 -4.73 -17.17 -11.15
N THR A 120 -5.41 -18.20 -10.62
CA THR A 120 -5.08 -19.59 -10.95
C THR A 120 -5.26 -19.93 -12.43
N LEU A 121 -6.32 -19.43 -13.07
CA LEU A 121 -6.63 -19.73 -14.47
C LEU A 121 -5.76 -18.94 -15.46
N SER A 122 -5.26 -17.78 -15.04
CA SER A 122 -4.47 -16.90 -15.90
C SER A 122 -2.96 -16.97 -15.62
N SER A 123 -2.53 -17.67 -14.56
CA SER A 123 -1.13 -17.77 -14.12
C SER A 123 -0.11 -18.05 -15.25
N PRO A 124 -0.36 -18.96 -16.22
CA PRO A 124 0.57 -19.17 -17.34
C PRO A 124 0.78 -17.93 -18.25
N TRP A 125 -0.25 -17.11 -18.43
CA TRP A 125 -0.19 -15.86 -19.20
C TRP A 125 0.41 -14.69 -18.41
N TRP A 126 0.28 -14.68 -17.09
CA TRP A 126 0.92 -13.67 -16.24
C TRP A 126 2.42 -13.93 -16.06
N ASN A 127 2.84 -15.19 -15.92
CA ASN A 127 4.27 -15.54 -15.82
C ASN A 127 5.09 -15.14 -17.07
N SER A 128 4.42 -14.94 -18.21
CA SER A 128 5.03 -14.55 -19.49
C SER A 128 4.95 -13.03 -19.77
N ARG A 129 4.20 -12.25 -18.98
CA ARG A 129 4.17 -10.79 -19.06
C ARG A 129 4.95 -10.20 -17.89
N LYS A 130 5.94 -9.35 -18.17
CA LYS A 130 6.55 -8.52 -17.12
C LYS A 130 5.44 -7.69 -16.49
N PHE A 131 5.17 -7.91 -15.21
CA PHE A 131 4.23 -7.06 -14.46
C PHE A 131 4.78 -5.63 -14.46
N ASP A 132 3.95 -4.67 -14.86
CA ASP A 132 4.36 -3.27 -14.86
C ASP A 132 4.40 -2.75 -13.41
N VAL A 133 5.62 -2.64 -12.87
CA VAL A 133 5.87 -2.10 -11.52
C VAL A 133 5.89 -0.57 -11.50
N GLY A 134 5.83 0.09 -12.66
CA GLY A 134 5.88 1.55 -12.78
C GLY A 134 4.90 2.31 -11.89
N PRO A 135 3.63 1.87 -11.75
CA PRO A 135 2.68 2.50 -10.81
C PRO A 135 3.12 2.41 -9.34
N TRP A 136 3.71 1.29 -8.90
CA TRP A 136 4.22 1.11 -7.54
C TRP A 136 5.45 2.00 -7.30
N ASP A 137 6.38 2.03 -8.26
CA ASP A 137 7.57 2.89 -8.19
C ASP A 137 7.19 4.37 -8.17
N LYS A 138 6.16 4.77 -8.93
CA LYS A 138 5.62 6.13 -8.88
C LYS A 138 5.06 6.45 -7.50
N PHE A 139 4.26 5.57 -6.89
CA PHE A 139 3.75 5.79 -5.54
C PHE A 139 4.89 5.93 -4.53
N ASN A 140 5.90 5.05 -4.60
CA ASN A 140 7.10 5.12 -3.76
C ASN A 140 7.80 6.47 -3.88
N ALA A 141 7.99 6.95 -5.12
CA ALA A 141 8.65 8.22 -5.38
C ALA A 141 7.84 9.41 -4.86
N ASP A 142 6.52 9.41 -5.04
CA ASP A 142 5.63 10.46 -4.56
C ASP A 142 5.64 10.53 -3.02
N LEU A 143 5.56 9.37 -2.33
CA LEU A 143 5.67 9.29 -0.86
C LEU A 143 7.03 9.77 -0.36
N LYS A 144 8.13 9.31 -0.96
CA LYS A 144 9.48 9.74 -0.62
C LYS A 144 9.61 11.26 -0.71
N ASN A 145 9.16 11.84 -1.82
CA ASN A 145 9.22 13.28 -2.04
C ASN A 145 8.43 14.05 -0.98
N GLU A 146 7.26 13.57 -0.59
CA GLU A 146 6.43 14.24 0.43
C GLU A 146 7.06 14.18 1.82
N VAL A 147 7.55 13.01 2.21
CA VAL A 147 8.20 12.80 3.52
C VAL A 147 9.46 13.67 3.63
N GLU A 148 10.30 13.68 2.61
CA GLU A 148 11.57 14.41 2.63
C GLU A 148 11.40 15.93 2.50
N LYS A 149 10.27 16.40 1.95
CA LYS A 149 9.89 17.82 2.01
C LYS A 149 9.43 18.23 3.41
N SER A 150 8.66 17.38 4.07
CA SER A 150 8.10 17.66 5.41
C SER A 150 9.13 17.56 6.54
N SER A 151 10.28 16.94 6.26
CA SER A 151 11.36 16.72 7.24
C SER A 151 12.49 17.75 7.18
N LYS A 152 12.35 18.79 6.32
CA LYS A 152 13.26 19.94 6.22
C LYS A 152 12.76 21.11 7.03
#